data_AF-A0A7J4EVH3-F1
#
_entry.id   AF-A0A7J4EVH3-F1
#
_cell.length_a   1.000
_cell.length_b   1.000
_cell.length_c   1.000
_cell.angle_alpha   90.00
_cell.angle_beta   90.00
_cell.angle_gamma   90.00
#
_symmetry.space_group_name_H-M   'P 1'
#
loop_
_entity.id
_entity.type
_entity.pdbx_description
1 polymer ?
#
loop_
_entity_poly.entity_id
_entity_poly.type
_entity_poly.pdbx_seq_one_letter_code
_entity_poly.pdbx_strand_id
1 'polypeptide(L)'
;MRFLIIDGYTDEPAGLGVPPYIGTYPRYAAGVLYHYRYRDVHYITIDKLREELKRGYDLNKFHVVIAICGSHTPGKYLNAKPATLREMVSILYNYRGIKILGGPAGTRFGSSMEGGTLKDEERYKSFFHLVAEGDLEMLLADLIENNFNLEKIDREYYKLRDYERLREFAIKGARIVREHPNYPYVVAEIESYRGCPRYLSGGCSFCTEPRRFGTPKFREERDIVEEIEALYNQGVRYFRLGRQPCIFSYKSLESEKEEVPKPNVEAIEKLFNGIWSRVKPKVLHIDNANPAVIARHEEESRKVAKILVKYCTSGNVAAFGVESFDEKVIRMNNLLTTPEDVLKAVEIL
;
A
#
# COMPACT_ATOMS: atom_id res chain seq x y z
N MET A 1 -17.48 5.73 -20.82
CA MET A 1 -17.04 4.40 -20.35
C MET A 1 -17.39 4.27 -18.87
N ARG A 2 -17.81 3.07 -18.45
CA ARG A 2 -18.14 2.73 -17.06
C ARG A 2 -17.05 1.80 -16.51
N PHE A 3 -16.55 2.10 -15.32
CA PHE A 3 -15.43 1.40 -14.69
C PHE A 3 -15.90 0.71 -13.41
N LEU A 4 -15.37 -0.50 -13.15
CA LEU A 4 -15.50 -1.18 -11.87
C LEU A 4 -14.12 -1.47 -11.31
N ILE A 5 -13.88 -1.03 -10.08
CA ILE A 5 -12.73 -1.43 -9.28
C ILE A 5 -13.20 -2.56 -8.36
N ILE A 6 -12.62 -3.74 -8.55
CA ILE A 6 -12.82 -4.88 -7.65
C ILE A 6 -11.65 -4.90 -6.67
N ASP A 7 -11.95 -4.64 -5.40
CA ASP A 7 -10.98 -4.72 -4.31
C ASP A 7 -10.97 -6.13 -3.72
N GLY A 8 -10.04 -6.93 -4.21
CA GLY A 8 -9.73 -8.27 -3.74
C GLY A 8 -8.98 -8.32 -2.41
N TYR A 9 -8.74 -7.16 -1.80
CA TYR A 9 -7.81 -6.97 -0.70
C TYR A 9 -6.35 -7.25 -1.08
N THR A 10 -5.45 -6.50 -0.46
CA THR A 10 -4.01 -6.62 -0.66
C THR A 10 -3.29 -6.70 0.68
N ASP A 11 -2.24 -7.50 0.76
CA ASP A 11 -1.34 -7.53 1.90
C ASP A 11 0.12 -7.56 1.41
N GLU A 12 0.86 -6.53 1.75
CA GLU A 12 2.23 -6.29 1.32
C GLU A 12 3.08 -6.00 2.57
N PRO A 13 4.41 -6.29 2.59
CA PRO A 13 5.25 -6.06 3.76
C PRO A 13 5.11 -4.65 4.35
N ALA A 14 4.91 -3.65 3.50
CA ALA A 14 4.78 -2.27 3.91
C ALA A 14 3.33 -1.84 4.14
N GLY A 15 2.32 -2.47 3.53
CA GLY A 15 0.96 -1.90 3.45
C GLY A 15 -0.17 -2.92 3.40
N LEU A 16 -1.30 -2.55 4.00
CA LEU A 16 -2.46 -3.42 4.18
C LEU A 16 -3.73 -2.82 3.55
N GLY A 17 -4.51 -3.67 2.89
CA GLY A 17 -5.80 -3.33 2.27
C GLY A 17 -6.92 -4.31 2.62
N VAL A 18 -6.74 -5.10 3.69
CA VAL A 18 -7.75 -6.06 4.16
C VAL A 18 -8.67 -5.37 5.17
N PRO A 19 -9.99 -5.64 5.24
CA PRO A 19 -10.89 -4.98 6.18
C PRO A 19 -10.37 -5.00 7.63
N PRO A 20 -10.54 -3.90 8.38
CA PRO A 20 -11.38 -2.73 8.07
C PRO A 20 -10.69 -1.65 7.21
N TYR A 21 -9.56 -1.94 6.59
CA TYR A 21 -8.78 -0.98 5.82
C TYR A 21 -9.29 -0.81 4.38
N ILE A 22 -9.07 0.39 3.83
CA ILE A 22 -9.04 0.62 2.39
C ILE A 22 -7.60 0.96 1.98
N GLY A 23 -7.02 0.11 1.13
CA GLY A 23 -5.67 0.28 0.63
C GLY A 23 -5.51 1.47 -0.31
N THR A 24 -4.28 1.77 -0.71
CA THR A 24 -3.99 2.86 -1.65
C THR A 24 -4.39 2.52 -3.08
N TYR A 25 -4.18 1.29 -3.55
CA TYR A 25 -4.50 0.86 -4.92
C TYR A 25 -5.90 1.26 -5.41
N PRO A 26 -7.01 0.92 -4.72
CA PRO A 26 -8.35 1.29 -5.20
C PRO A 26 -8.56 2.80 -5.23
N ARG A 27 -7.98 3.53 -4.27
CA ARG A 27 -8.08 4.98 -4.19
C ARG A 27 -7.29 5.66 -5.30
N TYR A 28 -6.06 5.24 -5.54
CA TYR A 28 -5.20 5.82 -6.58
C TYR A 28 -5.73 5.48 -7.97
N ALA A 29 -6.21 4.25 -8.20
CA ALA A 29 -6.89 3.87 -9.45
C ALA A 29 -8.13 4.73 -9.71
N ALA A 30 -9.01 4.89 -8.72
CA ALA A 30 -10.17 5.78 -8.85
C ALA A 30 -9.74 7.24 -9.10
N GLY A 31 -8.67 7.67 -8.42
CA GLY A 31 -8.07 8.99 -8.57
C GLY A 31 -7.64 9.32 -10.00
N VAL A 32 -6.99 8.37 -10.68
CA VAL A 32 -6.64 8.48 -12.10
C VAL A 32 -7.90 8.64 -12.94
N LEU A 33 -8.90 7.77 -12.77
CA LEU A 33 -10.14 7.84 -13.54
C LEU A 33 -10.85 9.20 -13.36
N TYR A 34 -10.93 9.70 -12.13
CA TYR A 34 -11.52 11.01 -11.84
C TYR A 34 -10.67 12.17 -12.39
N HIS A 35 -9.34 12.04 -12.39
CA HIS A 35 -8.43 13.04 -12.98
C HIS A 35 -8.74 13.24 -14.46
N TYR A 36 -8.90 12.16 -15.22
CA TYR A 36 -9.29 12.20 -16.64
C TYR A 36 -10.81 12.34 -16.86
N ARG A 37 -11.53 12.85 -15.85
CA ARG A 37 -12.96 13.24 -15.90
C ARG A 37 -13.94 12.08 -16.15
N TYR A 38 -13.55 10.83 -15.93
CA TYR A 38 -14.49 9.71 -15.89
C TYR A 38 -15.31 9.78 -14.61
N ARG A 39 -16.65 9.83 -14.73
CA ARG A 39 -17.56 9.97 -13.58
C ARG A 39 -18.27 8.69 -13.18
N ASP A 40 -18.37 7.72 -14.09
CA ASP A 40 -19.08 6.46 -13.90
C ASP A 40 -18.09 5.38 -13.42
N VAL A 41 -17.55 5.60 -12.22
CA VAL A 41 -16.54 4.75 -11.55
C VAL A 41 -17.18 4.14 -10.33
N HIS A 42 -17.18 2.81 -10.25
CA HIS A 42 -17.77 2.02 -9.17
C HIS A 42 -16.70 1.22 -8.46
N TYR A 43 -16.95 0.90 -7.19
CA TYR A 43 -16.08 0.12 -6.33
C TYR A 43 -16.87 -1.00 -5.66
N ILE A 44 -16.26 -2.18 -5.56
CA ILE A 44 -16.83 -3.30 -4.81
C ILE A 44 -15.70 -4.13 -4.18
N THR A 45 -15.82 -4.44 -2.90
CA THR A 45 -14.94 -5.43 -2.23
C THR A 45 -15.27 -6.83 -2.71
N ILE A 46 -14.29 -7.74 -2.67
CA ILE A 46 -14.51 -9.15 -3.04
C ILE A 46 -15.62 -9.83 -2.23
N ASP A 47 -15.73 -9.56 -0.92
CA ASP A 47 -16.77 -10.18 -0.09
C ASP A 47 -18.16 -9.75 -0.55
N LYS A 48 -18.35 -8.45 -0.79
CA LYS A 48 -19.60 -7.93 -1.36
C LYS A 48 -19.86 -8.46 -2.77
N LEU A 49 -18.85 -8.57 -3.62
CA LEU A 49 -18.99 -9.10 -4.97
C LEU A 49 -19.42 -10.57 -4.96
N ARG A 50 -18.87 -11.40 -4.06
CA ARG A 50 -19.28 -12.81 -3.88
C ARG A 50 -20.78 -12.92 -3.56
N GLU A 51 -21.33 -12.00 -2.77
CA GLU A 51 -22.76 -11.95 -2.47
C GLU A 51 -23.60 -11.51 -3.66
N GLU A 52 -23.18 -10.44 -4.35
CA GLU A 52 -23.92 -9.86 -5.47
C GLU A 52 -23.92 -10.79 -6.69
N LEU A 53 -22.84 -11.55 -6.94
CA LEU A 53 -22.81 -12.56 -8.00
C LEU A 53 -23.87 -13.65 -7.78
N LYS A 54 -24.15 -14.05 -6.53
CA LYS A 54 -25.24 -14.99 -6.21
C LYS A 54 -26.63 -14.41 -6.53
N ARG A 55 -26.74 -13.07 -6.59
CA ARG A 55 -27.96 -12.33 -6.91
C ARG A 55 -28.06 -11.97 -8.40
N GLY A 56 -27.16 -12.48 -9.24
CA GLY A 56 -27.17 -12.22 -10.69
C GLY A 56 -26.53 -10.90 -11.09
N TYR A 57 -25.58 -10.38 -10.30
CA TYR A 57 -24.84 -9.16 -10.64
C TYR A 57 -24.10 -9.28 -11.98
N ASP A 58 -24.53 -8.50 -12.97
CA ASP A 58 -23.91 -8.49 -14.29
C ASP A 58 -22.70 -7.56 -14.35
N LEU A 59 -21.53 -8.16 -14.59
CA LEU A 59 -20.26 -7.45 -14.80
C LEU A 59 -20.16 -6.84 -16.21
N ASN A 60 -20.93 -7.33 -17.20
CA ASN A 60 -20.86 -6.83 -18.58
C ASN A 60 -21.49 -5.44 -18.75
N LYS A 61 -22.15 -4.89 -17.73
CA LYS A 61 -22.56 -3.47 -17.71
C LYS A 61 -21.36 -2.51 -17.61
N PHE A 62 -20.17 -3.01 -17.29
CA PHE A 62 -18.92 -2.24 -17.20
C PHE A 62 -18.11 -2.39 -18.49
N HIS A 63 -17.43 -1.31 -18.89
CA HIS A 63 -16.55 -1.32 -20.06
C HIS A 63 -15.14 -1.76 -19.68
N VAL A 64 -14.73 -1.44 -18.45
CA VAL A 64 -13.41 -1.76 -17.89
C VAL A 64 -13.59 -2.27 -16.46
N VAL A 65 -12.93 -3.39 -16.15
CA VAL A 65 -12.82 -3.91 -14.79
C VAL A 65 -11.34 -3.90 -14.39
N ILE A 66 -11.06 -3.26 -13.25
CA ILE A 66 -9.76 -3.20 -12.61
C ILE A 66 -9.83 -4.13 -11.40
N ALA A 67 -9.22 -5.31 -11.51
CA ALA A 67 -9.16 -6.30 -10.44
C ALA A 67 -7.86 -6.10 -9.64
N ILE A 68 -7.99 -5.75 -8.37
CA ILE A 68 -6.86 -5.56 -7.46
C ILE A 68 -6.84 -6.75 -6.52
N CYS A 69 -5.78 -7.54 -6.51
CA CYS A 69 -5.68 -8.66 -5.58
C CYS A 69 -4.23 -9.09 -5.35
N GLY A 70 -4.06 -9.99 -4.38
CA GLY A 70 -2.79 -10.65 -4.12
C GLY A 70 -2.19 -10.28 -2.78
N SER A 71 -1.20 -11.06 -2.38
CA SER A 71 -0.48 -10.86 -1.13
C SER A 71 0.97 -11.31 -1.28
N HIS A 72 1.89 -10.56 -0.67
CA HIS A 72 3.32 -10.91 -0.56
C HIS A 72 3.68 -11.45 0.84
N THR A 73 2.73 -11.41 1.76
CA THR A 73 2.88 -11.75 3.17
C THR A 73 1.83 -12.81 3.53
N PRO A 74 2.23 -14.03 3.91
CA PRO A 74 1.26 -15.06 4.30
C PRO A 74 0.51 -14.60 5.56
N GLY A 75 -0.80 -14.38 5.42
CA GLY A 75 -1.66 -13.84 6.47
C GLY A 75 -2.89 -14.69 6.74
N LYS A 76 -3.31 -14.73 8.01
CA LYS A 76 -4.65 -15.20 8.41
C LYS A 76 -5.44 -14.00 8.92
N TYR A 77 -6.59 -13.76 8.30
CA TYR A 77 -7.42 -12.60 8.60
C TYR A 77 -8.72 -13.06 9.28
N LEU A 78 -9.13 -12.33 10.32
CA LEU A 78 -10.27 -12.71 11.16
C LEU A 78 -11.61 -12.61 10.42
N ASN A 79 -11.79 -11.54 9.63
CA ASN A 79 -13.10 -11.13 9.11
C ASN A 79 -13.16 -11.02 7.58
N ALA A 80 -12.13 -11.47 6.87
CA ALA A 80 -12.06 -11.33 5.43
C ALA A 80 -11.25 -12.46 4.81
N LYS A 81 -11.56 -12.78 3.55
CA LYS A 81 -10.77 -13.71 2.76
C LYS A 81 -10.32 -13.01 1.47
N PRO A 82 -9.06 -12.55 1.39
CA PRO A 82 -8.52 -11.96 0.17
C PRO A 82 -8.74 -12.86 -1.03
N ALA A 83 -9.02 -12.23 -2.17
CA ALA A 83 -9.25 -12.92 -3.42
C ALA A 83 -7.94 -13.54 -3.92
N THR A 84 -8.02 -14.77 -4.41
CA THR A 84 -6.89 -15.35 -5.16
C THR A 84 -6.93 -14.87 -6.61
N LEU A 85 -5.78 -14.85 -7.29
CA LEU A 85 -5.74 -14.56 -8.72
C LEU A 85 -6.62 -15.53 -9.53
N ARG A 86 -6.62 -16.81 -9.16
CA ARG A 86 -7.50 -17.84 -9.76
C ARG A 86 -8.98 -17.50 -9.58
N GLU A 87 -9.38 -17.03 -8.40
CA GLU A 87 -10.75 -16.60 -8.14
C GLU A 87 -11.13 -15.40 -9.01
N MET A 88 -10.24 -14.40 -9.14
CA MET A 88 -10.48 -13.25 -10.03
C MET A 88 -10.70 -13.68 -11.49
N VAL A 89 -9.88 -14.61 -12.00
CA VAL A 89 -10.07 -15.19 -13.34
C VAL A 89 -11.42 -15.90 -13.45
N SER A 90 -11.81 -16.68 -12.44
CA SER A 90 -13.10 -17.38 -12.42
C SER A 90 -14.29 -16.42 -12.44
N ILE A 91 -14.23 -15.34 -11.66
CA ILE A 91 -15.28 -14.30 -11.60
C ILE A 91 -15.41 -13.58 -12.95
N LEU A 92 -14.27 -13.30 -13.59
CA LEU A 92 -14.21 -12.51 -14.82
C LEU A 92 -14.28 -13.36 -16.10
N TYR A 93 -14.46 -14.68 -15.98
CA TYR A 93 -14.43 -15.61 -17.11
C TYR A 93 -15.37 -15.21 -18.25
N ASN A 94 -16.62 -14.89 -17.92
CA ASN A 94 -17.66 -14.49 -18.88
C ASN A 94 -17.72 -12.97 -19.15
N TYR A 95 -16.85 -12.20 -18.52
CA TYR A 95 -16.78 -10.75 -18.73
C TYR A 95 -16.04 -10.44 -20.03
N ARG A 96 -16.65 -9.59 -20.87
CA ARG A 96 -16.17 -9.32 -22.25
C ARG A 96 -15.42 -8.00 -22.42
N GLY A 97 -15.48 -7.09 -21.44
CA GLY A 97 -14.79 -5.80 -21.52
C GLY A 97 -13.30 -5.89 -21.19
N ILE A 98 -12.65 -4.74 -21.08
CA ILE A 98 -11.22 -4.64 -20.76
C ILE A 98 -11.00 -5.09 -19.31
N LYS A 99 -9.98 -5.93 -19.11
CA LYS A 99 -9.61 -6.55 -17.83
C LYS A 99 -8.20 -6.11 -17.47
N ILE A 100 -8.05 -5.42 -16.35
CA ILE A 100 -6.76 -4.94 -15.85
C ILE A 100 -6.51 -5.57 -14.50
N LEU A 101 -5.36 -6.22 -14.32
CA LEU A 101 -4.92 -6.75 -13.04
C LEU A 101 -3.98 -5.76 -12.36
N GLY A 102 -4.18 -5.53 -11.07
CA GLY A 102 -3.24 -4.79 -10.22
C GLY A 102 -3.15 -5.39 -8.83
N GLY A 103 -2.40 -4.71 -7.96
CA GLY A 103 -2.03 -5.24 -6.65
C GLY A 103 -0.88 -6.26 -6.72
N PRO A 104 -0.56 -6.93 -5.61
CA PRO A 104 0.59 -7.82 -5.52
C PRO A 104 0.61 -8.94 -6.56
N ALA A 105 -0.56 -9.47 -6.94
CA ALA A 105 -0.69 -10.54 -7.94
C ALA A 105 -0.31 -10.10 -9.35
N GLY A 106 -0.31 -8.80 -9.63
CA GLY A 106 0.17 -8.27 -10.90
C GLY A 106 1.70 -8.27 -11.01
N THR A 107 2.40 -8.27 -9.87
CA THR A 107 3.87 -8.14 -9.84
C THR A 107 4.58 -9.43 -10.27
N ARG A 108 5.84 -9.32 -10.71
CA ARG A 108 6.72 -10.48 -10.96
C ARG A 108 7.00 -11.34 -9.71
N PHE A 109 6.76 -10.80 -8.51
CA PHE A 109 6.91 -11.52 -7.24
C PHE A 109 5.67 -12.35 -6.88
N GLY A 110 4.58 -12.15 -7.64
CA GLY A 110 3.37 -12.94 -7.58
C GLY A 110 2.59 -12.83 -6.28
N SER A 111 1.75 -13.81 -6.01
CA SER A 111 0.93 -13.96 -4.81
C SER A 111 0.86 -15.40 -4.38
N SER A 112 1.79 -15.79 -3.52
CA SER A 112 1.88 -17.14 -2.99
C SER A 112 1.56 -17.17 -1.50
N MET A 113 0.88 -18.24 -1.07
CA MET A 113 0.70 -18.54 0.36
C MET A 113 1.99 -19.10 0.99
N GLU A 114 2.94 -19.52 0.16
CA GLU A 114 4.25 -20.03 0.54
C GLU A 114 5.32 -19.18 -0.14
N GLY A 115 6.21 -18.55 0.64
CA GLY A 115 7.26 -17.68 0.11
C GLY A 115 8.11 -18.40 -0.95
N GLY A 116 8.39 -17.72 -2.06
CA GLY A 116 9.29 -18.22 -3.12
C GLY A 116 8.67 -19.20 -4.12
N THR A 117 7.36 -19.48 -4.06
CA THR A 117 6.70 -20.45 -4.96
C THR A 117 5.71 -19.76 -5.90
N LEU A 118 6.04 -19.69 -7.20
CA LEU A 118 5.16 -19.16 -8.26
C LEU A 118 4.62 -20.32 -9.11
N LYS A 119 3.51 -20.95 -8.69
CA LYS A 119 2.88 -22.01 -9.49
C LYS A 119 1.67 -21.45 -10.24
N ASP A 120 1.67 -21.63 -11.56
CA ASP A 120 0.57 -21.33 -12.49
C ASP A 120 0.11 -19.86 -12.60
N GLU A 121 0.81 -18.89 -12.01
CA GLU A 121 0.38 -17.49 -12.05
C GLU A 121 0.42 -16.85 -13.44
N GLU A 122 1.46 -17.13 -14.23
CA GLU A 122 1.59 -16.56 -15.58
C GLU A 122 0.41 -16.95 -16.49
N ARG A 123 -0.13 -18.16 -16.31
CA ARG A 123 -1.33 -18.61 -17.00
C ARG A 123 -2.56 -17.80 -16.61
N TYR A 124 -2.68 -17.41 -15.34
CA TYR A 124 -3.80 -16.57 -14.89
C TYR A 124 -3.59 -15.10 -15.24
N LYS A 125 -2.36 -14.59 -15.24
CA LYS A 125 -2.04 -13.22 -15.65
C LYS A 125 -2.37 -12.97 -17.11
N SER A 126 -2.10 -13.93 -18.01
CA SER A 126 -2.42 -13.82 -19.44
C SER A 126 -3.92 -13.77 -19.76
N PHE A 127 -4.79 -14.05 -18.78
CA PHE A 127 -6.23 -13.83 -18.91
C PHE A 127 -6.63 -12.35 -18.91
N PHE A 128 -5.78 -11.49 -18.34
CA PHE A 128 -6.00 -10.05 -18.29
C PHE A 128 -5.41 -9.39 -19.54
N HIS A 129 -6.08 -8.35 -20.02
CA HIS A 129 -5.59 -7.59 -21.16
C HIS A 129 -4.35 -6.78 -20.79
N LEU A 130 -4.29 -6.31 -19.54
CA LEU A 130 -3.14 -5.61 -18.97
C LEU A 130 -2.88 -6.08 -17.54
N VAL A 131 -1.61 -6.15 -17.17
CA VAL A 131 -1.16 -6.53 -15.84
C VAL A 131 -0.21 -5.45 -15.32
N ALA A 132 -0.56 -4.83 -14.19
CA ALA A 132 0.27 -3.84 -13.54
C ALA A 132 1.35 -4.54 -12.68
N GLU A 133 2.54 -4.74 -13.26
CA GLU A 133 3.71 -5.24 -12.52
C GLU A 133 4.27 -4.27 -11.46
N GLY A 134 3.84 -3.01 -11.46
CA GLY A 134 4.25 -1.98 -10.51
C GLY A 134 3.13 -1.02 -10.14
N ASP A 135 3.23 0.21 -10.63
CA ASP A 135 2.37 1.33 -10.26
C ASP A 135 1.09 1.34 -11.11
N LEU A 136 0.02 0.73 -10.60
CA LEU A 136 -1.28 0.59 -11.28
C LEU A 136 -1.82 1.94 -11.76
N GLU A 137 -1.67 2.98 -10.97
CA GLU A 137 -2.08 4.34 -11.30
C GLU A 137 -1.39 4.87 -12.56
N MET A 138 -0.12 4.52 -12.78
CA MET A 138 0.63 4.96 -13.95
C MET A 138 0.23 4.17 -15.19
N LEU A 139 0.01 2.86 -15.05
CA LEU A 139 -0.52 2.04 -16.15
C LEU A 139 -1.90 2.54 -16.61
N LEU A 140 -2.78 2.90 -15.67
CA LEU A 140 -4.10 3.45 -15.99
C LEU A 140 -4.00 4.82 -16.66
N ALA A 141 -3.08 5.68 -16.20
CA ALA A 141 -2.87 6.98 -16.81
C ALA A 141 -2.36 6.83 -18.26
N ASP A 142 -1.34 6.00 -18.48
CA ASP A 142 -0.79 5.71 -19.81
C ASP A 142 -1.83 5.10 -20.75
N LEU A 143 -2.65 4.17 -20.26
CA LEU A 143 -3.76 3.59 -21.04
C LEU A 143 -4.77 4.66 -21.48
N ILE A 144 -5.13 5.59 -20.59
CA ILE A 144 -6.08 6.65 -20.90
C ILE A 144 -5.47 7.67 -21.87
N GLU A 145 -4.22 8.08 -21.64
CA GLU A 145 -3.47 9.01 -22.49
C GLU A 145 -3.30 8.46 -23.92
N ASN A 146 -3.15 7.15 -24.06
CA ASN A 146 -3.12 6.45 -25.34
C ASN A 146 -4.50 6.05 -25.89
N ASN A 147 -5.59 6.63 -25.36
CA ASN A 147 -6.97 6.41 -25.79
C ASN A 147 -7.40 4.92 -25.79
N PHE A 148 -7.02 4.18 -24.74
CA PHE A 148 -7.32 2.76 -24.56
C PHE A 148 -6.70 1.84 -25.64
N ASN A 149 -5.65 2.28 -26.33
CA ASN A 149 -4.89 1.44 -27.24
C ASN A 149 -3.92 0.55 -26.47
N LEU A 150 -4.28 -0.72 -26.30
CA LEU A 150 -3.52 -1.72 -25.53
C LEU A 150 -2.13 -2.02 -26.12
N GLU A 151 -1.93 -1.80 -27.42
CA GLU A 151 -0.66 -2.07 -28.10
C GLU A 151 0.38 -0.96 -27.88
N LYS A 152 -0.06 0.22 -27.43
CA LYS A 152 0.78 1.41 -27.22
C LYS A 152 1.23 1.61 -25.78
N ILE A 153 0.93 0.67 -24.89
CA ILE A 153 1.29 0.77 -23.49
C ILE A 153 2.81 0.78 -23.34
N ASP A 154 3.32 1.79 -22.64
CA ASP A 154 4.75 1.86 -22.30
C ASP A 154 5.09 0.72 -21.35
N ARG A 155 6.07 -0.12 -21.70
CA ARG A 155 6.54 -1.20 -20.83
C ARG A 155 7.27 -0.70 -19.58
N GLU A 156 7.68 0.56 -19.58
CA GLU A 156 8.40 1.22 -18.50
C GLU A 156 7.55 2.27 -17.77
N TYR A 157 6.21 2.21 -17.87
CA TYR A 157 5.27 3.15 -17.24
C TYR A 157 5.55 3.42 -15.74
N TYR A 158 6.09 2.44 -15.02
CA TYR A 158 6.42 2.57 -13.59
C TYR A 158 7.54 3.58 -13.33
N LYS A 159 8.42 3.85 -14.31
CA LYS A 159 9.43 4.91 -14.23
C LYS A 159 8.83 6.30 -14.30
N LEU A 160 7.60 6.42 -14.81
CA LEU A 160 6.87 7.69 -14.92
C LEU A 160 6.22 8.11 -13.60
N ARG A 161 6.28 7.28 -12.54
CA ARG A 161 5.68 7.64 -11.26
C ARG A 161 6.50 8.70 -10.54
N ASP A 162 6.01 9.92 -10.60
CA ASP A 162 6.38 11.01 -9.72
C ASP A 162 5.32 11.25 -8.62
N TYR A 163 5.72 11.93 -7.54
CA TYR A 163 4.81 12.21 -6.43
C TYR A 163 3.84 13.36 -6.69
N GLU A 164 4.11 14.22 -7.68
CA GLU A 164 3.20 15.34 -8.03
C GLU A 164 1.92 14.80 -8.68
N ARG A 165 2.04 13.89 -9.66
CA ARG A 165 0.92 13.17 -10.26
C ARG A 165 0.22 12.30 -9.22
N LEU A 166 0.98 11.59 -8.38
CA LEU A 166 0.39 10.77 -7.32
C LEU A 166 -0.47 11.60 -6.38
N ARG A 167 0.00 12.78 -5.96
CA ARG A 167 -0.75 13.71 -5.09
C ARG A 167 -2.12 14.01 -5.69
N GLU A 168 -2.18 14.36 -6.98
CA GLU A 168 -3.45 14.64 -7.67
C GLU A 168 -4.39 13.42 -7.70
N PHE A 169 -3.85 12.22 -7.96
CA PHE A 169 -4.65 11.00 -7.94
C PHE A 169 -5.13 10.65 -6.53
N ALA A 170 -4.26 10.75 -5.53
CA ALA A 170 -4.58 10.47 -4.14
C ALA A 170 -5.73 11.36 -3.62
N ILE A 171 -5.67 12.67 -3.89
CA ILE A 171 -6.69 13.65 -3.50
C ILE A 171 -8.02 13.36 -4.20
N LYS A 172 -8.02 13.20 -5.53
CA LYS A 172 -9.26 12.94 -6.30
C LYS A 172 -9.86 11.58 -5.96
N GLY A 173 -9.00 10.59 -5.71
CA GLY A 173 -9.35 9.23 -5.35
C GLY A 173 -10.05 9.11 -4.01
N ALA A 174 -9.87 10.08 -3.11
CA ALA A 174 -10.51 10.10 -1.80
C ALA A 174 -12.04 9.89 -1.85
N ARG A 175 -12.69 10.30 -2.93
CA ARG A 175 -14.15 10.15 -3.11
C ARG A 175 -14.61 8.69 -3.09
N ILE A 176 -13.81 7.74 -3.60
CA ILE A 176 -14.25 6.34 -3.77
C ILE A 176 -14.53 5.63 -2.45
N VAL A 177 -13.97 6.13 -1.33
CA VAL A 177 -14.11 5.53 -0.01
C VAL A 177 -15.57 5.45 0.46
N ARG A 178 -16.47 6.28 -0.09
CA ARG A 178 -17.91 6.27 0.23
C ARG A 178 -18.62 5.00 -0.26
N GLU A 179 -18.04 4.28 -1.21
CA GLU A 179 -18.56 3.01 -1.70
C GLU A 179 -18.04 1.80 -0.91
N HIS A 180 -17.11 2.01 0.02
CA HIS A 180 -16.58 0.92 0.85
C HIS A 180 -17.66 0.40 1.82
N PRO A 181 -17.88 -0.92 1.95
CA PRO A 181 -18.92 -1.48 2.82
C PRO A 181 -18.86 -1.04 4.28
N ASN A 182 -17.64 -0.82 4.80
CA ASN A 182 -17.42 -0.34 6.17
C ASN A 182 -17.51 1.19 6.32
N TYR A 183 -17.78 1.97 5.26
CA TYR A 183 -17.92 3.42 5.39
C TYR A 183 -19.07 3.78 6.36
N PRO A 184 -18.90 4.76 7.27
CA PRO A 184 -17.75 5.67 7.45
C PRO A 184 -16.66 5.15 8.41
N TYR A 185 -16.74 3.91 8.88
CA TYR A 185 -15.81 3.26 9.81
C TYR A 185 -14.59 2.60 9.14
N VAL A 186 -14.35 2.91 7.87
CA VAL A 186 -13.18 2.43 7.13
C VAL A 186 -11.91 3.12 7.63
N VAL A 187 -10.82 2.34 7.73
CA VAL A 187 -9.48 2.87 8.04
C VAL A 187 -8.74 3.14 6.75
N ALA A 188 -8.37 4.38 6.47
CA ALA A 188 -7.58 4.71 5.30
C ALA A 188 -6.10 4.46 5.56
N GLU A 189 -5.51 3.55 4.78
CA GLU A 189 -4.06 3.32 4.76
C GLU A 189 -3.39 4.44 3.94
N ILE A 190 -2.42 5.15 4.51
CA ILE A 190 -1.78 6.32 3.91
C ILE A 190 -0.30 6.08 3.66
N GLU A 191 0.09 5.97 2.38
CA GLU A 191 1.50 5.87 1.96
C GLU A 191 2.29 7.08 2.43
N SER A 192 3.32 6.88 3.24
CA SER A 192 4.29 7.94 3.55
C SER A 192 5.52 7.88 2.63
N TYR A 193 6.02 6.68 2.34
CA TYR A 193 7.14 6.45 1.43
C TYR A 193 7.23 4.97 1.04
N ARG A 194 7.93 4.69 -0.06
CA ARG A 194 8.18 3.32 -0.53
C ARG A 194 9.67 3.02 -0.63
N GLY A 195 10.03 1.75 -0.70
CA GLY A 195 11.43 1.31 -0.71
C GLY A 195 12.02 1.21 0.69
N CYS A 196 13.22 0.64 0.78
CA CYS A 196 13.82 0.30 2.08
C CYS A 196 15.33 0.53 2.06
N PRO A 197 15.95 1.13 3.10
CA PRO A 197 17.40 1.30 3.17
C PRO A 197 18.17 -0.03 3.05
N ARG A 198 17.53 -1.13 3.45
CA ARG A 198 18.06 -2.50 3.30
C ARG A 198 18.37 -2.89 1.85
N TYR A 199 17.89 -2.15 0.85
CA TYR A 199 18.31 -2.35 -0.54
C TYR A 199 19.84 -2.33 -0.69
N LEU A 200 20.54 -1.52 0.11
CA LEU A 200 22.00 -1.40 0.12
C LEU A 200 22.74 -2.71 0.42
N SER A 201 22.11 -3.61 1.19
CA SER A 201 22.61 -4.95 1.52
C SER A 201 21.83 -6.08 0.83
N GLY A 202 21.03 -5.77 -0.19
CA GLY A 202 20.23 -6.74 -0.93
C GLY A 202 18.87 -7.09 -0.29
N GLY A 203 18.53 -6.49 0.85
CA GLY A 203 17.25 -6.69 1.54
C GLY A 203 17.18 -7.95 2.39
N CYS A 204 16.16 -8.04 3.26
CA CYS A 204 15.80 -9.32 3.87
C CYS A 204 15.43 -10.31 2.76
N SER A 205 15.85 -11.57 2.88
CA SER A 205 15.78 -12.60 1.83
C SER A 205 14.39 -12.78 1.21
N PHE A 206 13.35 -12.61 2.03
CA PHE A 206 11.94 -12.79 1.69
C PHE A 206 11.20 -11.50 1.34
N CYS A 207 11.78 -10.33 1.64
CA CYS A 207 11.06 -9.06 1.52
C CYS A 207 11.04 -8.56 0.07
N THR A 208 9.85 -8.27 -0.45
CA THR A 208 9.67 -7.78 -1.82
C THR A 208 9.93 -6.28 -1.95
N GLU A 209 9.78 -5.51 -0.87
CA GLU A 209 9.87 -4.04 -0.86
C GLU A 209 11.18 -3.48 -1.46
N PRO A 210 12.39 -3.84 -0.95
CA PRO A 210 13.65 -3.33 -1.52
C PRO A 210 13.85 -3.79 -2.97
N ARG A 211 13.36 -4.98 -3.33
CA ARG A 211 13.48 -5.52 -4.70
C ARG A 211 12.51 -4.87 -5.70
N ARG A 212 11.43 -4.26 -5.21
CA ARG A 212 10.42 -3.56 -6.02
C ARG A 212 10.78 -2.10 -6.23
N PHE A 213 11.18 -1.41 -5.17
CA PHE A 213 11.29 0.04 -5.18
C PHE A 213 12.71 0.57 -4.99
N GLY A 214 13.66 -0.28 -4.61
CA GLY A 214 15.05 0.11 -4.37
C GLY A 214 15.21 0.89 -3.05
N THR A 215 16.05 1.92 -3.09
CA THR A 215 16.24 2.86 -1.99
C THR A 215 14.95 3.65 -1.70
N PRO A 216 14.78 4.14 -0.46
CA PRO A 216 13.58 4.86 -0.07
C PRO A 216 13.30 6.11 -0.91
N LYS A 217 12.03 6.30 -1.27
CA LYS A 217 11.52 7.51 -1.94
C LYS A 217 10.39 8.10 -1.12
N PHE A 218 10.60 9.27 -0.53
CA PHE A 218 9.66 9.88 0.41
C PHE A 218 8.64 10.79 -0.27
N ARG A 219 7.38 10.72 0.18
CA ARG A 219 6.39 11.75 -0.16
C ARG A 219 6.64 13.00 0.67
N GLU A 220 6.28 14.15 0.12
CA GLU A 220 6.27 15.39 0.86
C GLU A 220 5.20 15.40 1.95
N GLU A 221 5.48 16.04 3.09
CA GLU A 221 4.53 16.06 4.21
C GLU A 221 3.21 16.71 3.79
N ARG A 222 3.31 17.77 2.99
CA ARG A 222 2.17 18.50 2.44
C ARG A 222 1.23 17.59 1.65
N ASP A 223 1.78 16.73 0.81
CA ASP A 223 0.99 15.85 -0.08
C ASP A 223 0.24 14.78 0.71
N ILE A 224 0.89 14.25 1.77
CA ILE A 224 0.26 13.31 2.70
C ILE A 224 -0.87 14.01 3.46
N VAL A 225 -0.64 15.22 3.96
CA VAL A 225 -1.63 16.01 4.70
C VAL A 225 -2.83 16.36 3.83
N GLU A 226 -2.62 16.78 2.57
CA GLU A 226 -3.70 17.11 1.63
C GLU A 226 -4.53 15.87 1.23
N GLU A 227 -3.91 14.68 1.10
CA GLU A 227 -4.65 13.43 0.91
C GLU A 227 -5.53 13.09 2.12
N ILE A 228 -4.98 13.22 3.34
CA ILE A 228 -5.73 12.98 4.58
C ILE A 228 -6.89 13.97 4.71
N GLU A 229 -6.67 15.25 4.42
CA GLU A 229 -7.70 16.29 4.40
C GLU A 229 -8.81 15.96 3.39
N ALA A 230 -8.44 15.53 2.18
CA ALA A 230 -9.40 15.10 1.16
C ALA A 230 -10.26 13.92 1.64
N LEU A 231 -9.65 12.89 2.23
CA LEU A 231 -10.34 11.73 2.81
C LEU A 231 -11.25 12.14 3.98
N TYR A 232 -10.79 13.04 4.84
CA TYR A 232 -11.57 13.58 5.95
C TYR A 232 -12.82 14.31 5.46
N ASN A 233 -12.69 15.12 4.40
CA ASN A 233 -13.81 15.80 3.76
C ASN A 233 -14.80 14.83 3.09
N GLN A 234 -14.36 13.61 2.74
CA GLN A 234 -15.25 12.56 2.25
C GLN A 234 -15.96 11.78 3.36
N GLY A 235 -15.60 11.98 4.63
CA GLY A 235 -16.25 11.38 5.80
C GLY A 235 -15.37 10.40 6.59
N VAL A 236 -14.16 10.11 6.13
CA VAL A 236 -13.22 9.19 6.82
C VAL A 236 -12.73 9.83 8.12
N ARG A 237 -12.63 9.04 9.18
CA ARG A 237 -12.14 9.49 10.50
C ARG A 237 -11.01 8.66 11.08
N TYR A 238 -10.63 7.57 10.41
CA TYR A 238 -9.66 6.59 10.88
C TYR A 238 -8.53 6.48 9.86
N PHE A 239 -7.30 6.71 10.29
CA PHE A 239 -6.13 6.75 9.44
C PHE A 239 -5.00 5.93 10.04
N ARG A 240 -4.28 5.22 9.17
CA ARG A 240 -3.00 4.59 9.52
C ARG A 240 -1.94 5.10 8.54
N LEU A 241 -0.91 5.76 9.05
CA LEU A 241 0.28 6.08 8.29
C LEU A 241 1.07 4.78 8.14
N GLY A 242 0.85 4.15 7.00
CA GLY A 242 1.37 2.84 6.65
C GLY A 242 1.81 2.82 5.21
N ARG A 243 2.01 1.65 4.62
CA ARG A 243 2.68 1.54 3.31
C ARG A 243 4.05 2.22 3.38
N GLN A 244 4.82 1.87 4.42
CA GLN A 244 6.26 2.11 4.53
C GLN A 244 6.95 1.05 5.41
N PRO A 245 8.26 0.78 5.23
CA PRO A 245 9.00 -0.16 6.08
C PRO A 245 9.36 0.32 7.49
N CYS A 246 9.45 1.63 7.73
CA CYS A 246 9.85 2.18 9.02
C CYS A 246 9.45 3.66 9.15
N ILE A 247 8.46 3.98 9.98
CA ILE A 247 8.04 5.38 10.16
C ILE A 247 9.14 6.26 10.77
N PHE A 248 10.04 5.69 11.59
CA PHE A 248 11.19 6.41 12.17
C PHE A 248 12.21 6.83 11.11
N SER A 249 12.22 6.17 9.96
CA SER A 249 13.12 6.49 8.84
C SER A 249 12.49 7.48 7.85
N TYR A 250 11.26 7.96 8.08
CA TYR A 250 10.60 8.91 7.19
C TYR A 250 11.46 10.16 6.99
N LYS A 251 11.79 10.46 5.73
CA LYS A 251 12.63 11.57 5.28
C LYS A 251 14.00 11.65 5.97
N SER A 252 14.55 10.53 6.44
CA SER A 252 15.95 10.54 6.85
C SER A 252 16.86 10.80 5.65
N LEU A 253 17.78 11.75 5.82
CA LEU A 253 18.74 12.21 4.81
C LEU A 253 19.78 11.14 4.45
N GLU A 254 19.89 10.08 5.26
CA GLU A 254 20.85 9.00 5.12
C GLU A 254 20.24 7.74 4.50
N SER A 255 18.92 7.72 4.24
CA SER A 255 18.18 6.51 3.86
C SER A 255 18.63 5.85 2.55
N GLU A 256 19.33 6.59 1.70
CA GLU A 256 19.90 6.08 0.44
C GLU A 256 21.37 5.65 0.57
N LYS A 257 21.98 5.83 1.75
CA LYS A 257 23.41 5.60 1.99
C LYS A 257 23.69 4.66 3.15
N GLU A 258 22.80 4.62 4.15
CA GLU A 258 22.96 3.85 5.37
C GLU A 258 21.77 2.90 5.56
N GLU A 259 22.05 1.66 5.98
CA GLU A 259 20.99 0.68 6.27
C GLU A 259 20.19 0.99 7.54
N VAL A 260 20.83 1.71 8.47
CA VAL A 260 20.23 2.17 9.72
C VAL A 260 20.27 3.69 9.73
N PRO A 261 19.44 4.35 8.92
CA PRO A 261 19.53 5.79 8.73
C PRO A 261 19.02 6.54 9.96
N LYS A 262 19.70 7.64 10.31
CA LYS A 262 19.35 8.48 11.46
C LYS A 262 17.95 9.09 11.32
N PRO A 263 17.03 9.00 12.31
CA PRO A 263 15.69 9.59 12.19
C PRO A 263 15.68 11.09 11.93
N ASN A 264 14.81 11.55 11.03
CA ASN A 264 14.58 12.98 10.80
C ASN A 264 13.42 13.48 11.67
N VAL A 265 13.76 13.92 12.88
CA VAL A 265 12.80 14.38 13.90
C VAL A 265 11.94 15.54 13.38
N GLU A 266 12.53 16.48 12.64
CA GLU A 266 11.83 17.68 12.15
C GLU A 266 10.79 17.33 11.09
N ALA A 267 11.13 16.47 10.13
CA ALA A 267 10.19 16.02 9.09
C ALA A 267 9.00 15.27 9.70
N ILE A 268 9.26 14.44 10.72
CA ILE A 268 8.20 13.70 11.42
C ILE A 268 7.31 14.66 12.22
N GLU A 269 7.86 15.60 13.00
CA GLU A 269 7.05 16.62 13.71
C GLU A 269 6.20 17.42 12.71
N LYS A 270 6.80 17.85 11.60
CA LYS A 270 6.12 18.62 10.55
C LYS A 270 4.96 17.84 9.94
N LEU A 271 5.14 16.55 9.67
CA LEU A 271 4.08 15.67 9.14
C LEU A 271 2.91 15.55 10.13
N PHE A 272 3.18 15.14 11.36
CA PHE A 272 2.12 14.88 12.34
C PHE A 272 1.42 16.18 12.79
N ASN A 273 2.16 17.26 13.03
CA ASN A 273 1.57 18.57 13.29
C ASN A 273 0.74 19.05 12.09
N GLY A 274 1.23 18.83 10.86
CA GLY A 274 0.51 19.16 9.63
C GLY A 274 -0.85 18.46 9.56
N ILE A 275 -0.91 17.18 9.88
CA ILE A 275 -2.17 16.41 9.93
C ILE A 275 -3.14 17.05 10.93
N TRP A 276 -2.71 17.27 12.17
CA TRP A 276 -3.56 17.82 13.24
C TRP A 276 -3.97 19.27 13.02
N SER A 277 -3.21 20.02 12.23
CA SER A 277 -3.57 21.39 11.83
C SER A 277 -4.74 21.44 10.84
N ARG A 278 -4.98 20.35 10.08
CA ARG A 278 -6.01 20.27 9.04
C ARG A 278 -7.23 19.46 9.46
N VAL A 279 -7.00 18.38 10.20
CA VAL A 279 -8.05 17.41 10.53
C VAL A 279 -8.00 17.00 11.99
N LYS A 280 -9.14 16.52 12.50
CA LYS A 280 -9.26 15.92 13.84
C LYS A 280 -9.63 14.44 13.71
N PRO A 281 -8.65 13.55 13.49
CA PRO A 281 -8.92 12.14 13.31
C PRO A 281 -9.43 11.50 14.61
N LYS A 282 -10.33 10.52 14.50
CA LYS A 282 -10.72 9.67 15.64
C LYS A 282 -9.67 8.62 15.94
N VAL A 283 -9.01 8.13 14.88
CA VAL A 283 -7.85 7.25 14.96
C VAL A 283 -6.78 7.76 14.02
N LEU A 284 -5.58 7.96 14.56
CA LEU A 284 -4.36 8.20 13.81
C LEU A 284 -3.29 7.28 14.37
N HIS A 285 -3.00 6.22 13.64
CA HIS A 285 -2.01 5.22 14.01
C HIS A 285 -0.86 5.18 13.00
N ILE A 286 0.24 4.57 13.41
CA ILE A 286 1.36 4.19 12.55
C ILE A 286 1.39 2.67 12.39
N ASP A 287 2.44 2.18 11.74
CA ASP A 287 2.66 0.77 11.51
C ASP A 287 4.11 0.37 11.82
N ASN A 288 4.86 -0.01 10.77
CA ASN A 288 6.19 -0.58 10.88
C ASN A 288 7.19 0.40 11.51
N ALA A 289 7.98 -0.13 12.44
CA ALA A 289 9.13 0.51 13.03
C ALA A 289 10.31 -0.47 13.06
N ASN A 290 11.48 -0.02 12.60
CA ASN A 290 12.69 -0.83 12.57
C ASN A 290 13.40 -0.74 13.93
N PRO A 291 13.54 -1.84 14.68
CA PRO A 291 14.16 -1.81 16.00
C PRO A 291 15.62 -1.38 15.96
N ALA A 292 16.37 -1.75 14.90
CA ALA A 292 17.76 -1.32 14.77
C ALA A 292 17.90 0.20 14.61
N VAL A 293 16.96 0.86 13.93
CA VAL A 293 16.94 2.33 13.83
C VAL A 293 16.68 2.96 15.20
N ILE A 294 15.73 2.40 15.96
CA ILE A 294 15.37 2.89 17.28
C ILE A 294 16.53 2.72 18.27
N ALA A 295 17.12 1.53 18.33
CA ALA A 295 18.16 1.16 19.27
C ALA A 295 19.48 1.89 19.03
N ARG A 296 19.87 2.04 17.75
CA ARG A 296 21.19 2.59 17.39
C ARG A 296 21.20 4.11 17.23
N HIS A 297 20.02 4.74 17.18
CA HIS A 297 19.84 6.21 17.21
C HIS A 297 18.92 6.62 18.36
N GLU A 298 19.32 6.30 19.59
CA GLU A 298 18.47 6.44 20.78
C GLU A 298 17.98 7.89 20.98
N GLU A 299 18.85 8.89 20.87
CA GLU A 299 18.49 10.29 21.14
C GLU A 299 17.38 10.80 20.21
N GLU A 300 17.53 10.59 18.90
CA GLU A 300 16.55 10.98 17.89
C GLU A 300 15.29 10.13 18.00
N SER A 301 15.44 8.83 18.26
CA SER A 301 14.30 7.91 18.37
C SER A 301 13.42 8.22 19.58
N ARG A 302 14.01 8.63 20.72
CA ARG A 302 13.25 9.15 21.87
C ARG A 302 12.46 10.41 21.52
N LYS A 303 13.03 11.30 20.69
CA LYS A 303 12.32 12.49 20.22
C LYS A 303 11.15 12.09 19.32
N VAL A 304 11.37 11.21 18.33
CA VAL A 304 10.31 10.68 17.46
C VAL A 304 9.22 9.98 18.27
N ALA A 305 9.56 9.14 19.25
CA ALA A 305 8.60 8.47 20.11
C ALA A 305 7.70 9.46 20.85
N LYS A 306 8.25 10.55 21.39
CA LYS A 306 7.47 11.63 22.04
C LYS A 306 6.50 12.32 21.06
N ILE A 307 6.92 12.51 19.81
CA ILE A 307 6.06 13.05 18.74
C ILE A 307 4.88 12.10 18.48
N LEU A 308 5.18 10.81 18.32
CA LEU A 308 4.16 9.79 18.11
C LEU A 308 3.20 9.69 19.31
N VAL A 309 3.67 9.75 20.55
CA VAL A 309 2.81 9.78 21.75
C VAL A 309 1.93 11.04 21.78
N LYS A 310 2.46 12.19 21.34
CA LYS A 310 1.73 13.46 21.30
C LYS A 310 0.61 13.46 20.27
N TYR A 311 0.83 12.87 19.09
CA TYR A 311 -0.08 13.01 17.95
C TYR A 311 -0.84 11.73 17.57
N CYS A 312 -0.33 10.53 17.84
CA CYS A 312 -1.09 9.31 17.59
C CYS A 312 -2.15 9.13 18.66
N THR A 313 -3.27 8.52 18.27
CA THR A 313 -4.37 8.24 19.19
C THR A 313 -4.11 6.98 20.02
N SER A 314 -4.80 6.83 21.15
CA SER A 314 -4.72 5.63 22.01
C SER A 314 -4.87 4.33 21.21
N GLY A 315 -4.17 3.29 21.64
CA GLY A 315 -4.10 2.00 20.95
C GLY A 315 -3.15 1.97 19.75
N ASN A 316 -2.37 3.03 19.53
CA ASN A 316 -1.31 3.05 18.53
C ASN A 316 -0.23 1.99 18.85
N VAL A 317 0.25 1.30 17.83
CA VAL A 317 1.26 0.25 17.95
C VAL A 317 2.39 0.53 16.96
N ALA A 318 3.63 0.52 17.45
CA ALA A 318 4.81 0.47 16.60
C ALA A 318 5.16 -1.01 16.37
N ALA A 319 4.85 -1.53 15.18
CA ALA A 319 5.07 -2.94 14.87
C ALA A 319 6.55 -3.18 14.55
N PHE A 320 7.22 -4.03 15.35
CA PHE A 320 8.63 -4.37 15.17
C PHE A 320 8.81 -5.57 14.24
N GLY A 321 9.58 -5.38 13.16
CA GLY A 321 10.06 -6.46 12.30
C GLY A 321 11.21 -7.23 12.96
N VAL A 322 10.89 -8.08 13.93
CA VAL A 322 11.87 -8.91 14.66
C VAL A 322 12.32 -10.11 13.82
N GLU A 323 11.34 -10.80 13.22
CA GLU A 323 11.48 -11.99 12.36
C GLU A 323 12.09 -13.23 13.03
N SER A 324 13.19 -13.11 13.78
CA SER A 324 13.80 -14.21 14.54
C SER A 324 14.75 -13.72 15.63
N PHE A 325 14.89 -14.51 16.70
CA PHE A 325 15.94 -14.37 17.72
C PHE A 325 17.09 -15.39 17.53
N ASP A 326 16.99 -16.30 16.55
CA ASP A 326 18.03 -17.27 16.25
C ASP A 326 19.06 -16.65 15.30
N GLU A 327 20.31 -16.52 15.76
CA GLU A 327 21.40 -15.94 14.98
C GLU A 327 21.64 -16.63 13.63
N LYS A 328 21.45 -17.95 13.56
CA LYS A 328 21.60 -18.69 12.31
C LYS A 328 20.52 -18.27 11.32
N VAL A 329 19.29 -18.11 11.78
CA VAL A 329 18.16 -17.65 10.95
C VAL A 329 18.36 -16.20 10.52
N ILE A 330 18.84 -15.34 11.42
CA ILE A 330 19.21 -13.94 11.13
C ILE A 330 20.23 -13.86 9.99
N ARG A 331 21.33 -14.62 10.10
CA ARG A 331 22.36 -14.66 9.05
C ARG A 331 21.83 -15.23 7.73
N MET A 332 21.09 -16.33 7.78
CA MET A 332 20.55 -16.99 6.57
C MET A 332 19.55 -16.12 5.82
N ASN A 333 18.75 -15.32 6.52
CA ASN A 333 17.74 -14.46 5.90
C ASN A 333 18.22 -13.03 5.64
N ASN A 334 19.51 -12.75 5.91
CA ASN A 334 20.05 -11.40 5.84
C ASN A 334 19.13 -10.43 6.59
N LEU A 335 18.91 -10.65 7.89
CA LEU A 335 18.15 -9.74 8.75
C LEU A 335 19.08 -8.66 9.31
N LEU A 336 18.52 -7.47 9.56
CA LEU A 336 19.29 -6.33 10.11
C LEU A 336 19.40 -6.37 11.63
N THR A 337 18.27 -6.73 12.25
CA THR A 337 18.01 -6.53 13.66
C THR A 337 18.56 -7.70 14.46
N THR A 338 19.28 -7.42 15.54
CA THR A 338 19.69 -8.43 16.52
C THR A 338 18.72 -8.47 17.72
N PRO A 339 18.71 -9.55 18.52
CA PRO A 339 17.98 -9.59 19.78
C PRO A 339 18.20 -8.38 20.68
N GLU A 340 19.44 -7.89 20.76
CA GLU A 340 19.84 -6.73 21.56
C GLU A 340 19.21 -5.44 21.02
N ASP A 341 19.17 -5.26 19.70
CA ASP A 341 18.48 -4.11 19.09
C ASP A 341 16.98 -4.13 19.45
N VAL A 342 16.34 -5.30 19.43
CA VAL A 342 14.91 -5.42 19.76
C VAL A 342 14.67 -5.04 21.22
N LEU A 343 15.42 -5.64 22.15
CA LEU A 343 15.26 -5.37 23.58
C LEU A 343 15.55 -3.90 23.90
N LYS A 344 16.59 -3.32 23.29
CA LYS A 344 16.93 -1.92 23.47
C LYS A 344 15.84 -1.00 22.90
N ALA A 345 15.29 -1.32 21.73
CA ALA A 345 14.20 -0.55 21.16
C ALA A 345 12.94 -0.58 22.03
N VAL A 346 12.62 -1.73 22.66
CA VAL A 346 11.53 -1.85 23.64
C VAL A 346 11.80 -1.02 24.89
N GLU A 347 13.05 -0.93 25.37
CA GLU A 347 13.43 -0.08 26.51
C GLU A 347 13.31 1.43 26.20
N ILE A 348 13.53 1.81 24.94
CA ILE A 348 13.52 3.21 24.50
C ILE A 348 12.09 3.77 24.37
N LEU A 349 11.16 2.95 23.87
CA LEU A 349 9.74 3.30 23.67
C LEU A 349 8.94 3.17 24.97
#